data_AF-A0A8T5EIH8-F1
#
_entry.id   AF-A0A8T5EIH8-F1
#
_cell.length_a   1.000
_cell.length_b   1.000
_cell.length_c   1.000
_cell.angle_alpha   90.00
_cell.angle_beta   90.00
_cell.angle_gamma   90.00
#
_symmetry.space_group_name_H-M   'P 1'
#
loop_
_entity.id
_entity.type
_entity.pdbx_description
1 polymer ?
#
loop_
_entity_poly.entity_id
_entity_poly.type
_entity_poly.pdbx_seq_one_letter_code
_entity_poly.pdbx_strand_id
1 'polypeptide(L)'
;MSSMAGISERVGDVLGAAVDAKLTAKVIDAGVPQHVAVIMDGNRRFAWRKSIPAKIGHRMGKEKLEKMMDWVLELDIPYLTVYALSTENINSRSKE
;
A
#
# COMPACT_ATOMS: atom_id res chain seq x y z
N MET A 1 30.10 -10.72 4.66
CA MET A 1 30.55 -10.39 3.29
C MET A 1 29.55 -9.40 2.72
N SER A 2 29.99 -8.16 2.51
CA SER A 2 29.15 -7.05 2.04
C SER A 2 28.72 -7.33 0.59
N SER A 3 27.44 -7.60 0.35
CA SER A 3 26.89 -7.64 -1.00
C SER A 3 26.78 -6.19 -1.48
N MET A 4 27.76 -5.73 -2.26
CA MET A 4 27.60 -4.49 -3.00
C MET A 4 26.43 -4.66 -3.96
N ALA A 5 25.33 -3.96 -3.70
CA ALA A 5 24.18 -3.88 -4.60
C ALA A 5 24.67 -3.63 -6.04
N GLY A 6 24.24 -4.49 -6.97
CA GLY A 6 24.70 -4.50 -8.35
C GLY A 6 24.26 -3.24 -9.11
N ILE A 7 24.89 -2.93 -10.25
CA ILE A 7 24.54 -1.74 -11.06
C ILE A 7 23.06 -1.75 -11.45
N SER A 8 22.50 -2.92 -11.80
CA SER A 8 21.08 -3.05 -12.13
C SER A 8 20.14 -2.70 -10.97
N GLU A 9 20.54 -2.99 -9.74
CA GLU A 9 19.76 -2.69 -8.53
C GLU A 9 19.77 -1.18 -8.27
N ARG A 10 20.97 -0.56 -8.30
CA ARG A 10 21.12 0.90 -8.16
C ARG A 10 20.39 1.69 -9.24
N VAL A 11 20.43 1.22 -10.49
CA VAL A 11 19.68 1.86 -11.59
C VAL A 11 18.17 1.74 -11.38
N GLY A 12 17.71 0.59 -10.88
CA GLY A 12 16.32 0.40 -10.48
C GLY A 12 15.90 1.38 -9.39
N ASP A 13 16.73 1.58 -8.37
CA ASP A 13 16.46 2.51 -7.27
C ASP A 13 16.39 3.97 -7.74
N VAL A 14 17.31 4.39 -8.62
CA VAL A 14 17.31 5.74 -9.18
C VAL A 14 16.08 6.00 -10.06
N LEU A 15 15.70 5.03 -10.89
CA LEU A 15 14.49 5.13 -11.72
C LEU A 15 13.24 5.18 -10.84
N GLY A 16 13.18 4.35 -9.78
CA GLY A 16 12.11 4.38 -8.79
C GLY A 16 11.98 5.75 -8.14
N ALA A 17 13.08 6.29 -7.61
CA ALA A 17 13.11 7.60 -6.98
C ALA A 17 12.69 8.73 -7.93
N ALA A 18 13.09 8.67 -9.20
CA ALA A 18 12.69 9.66 -10.20
C ALA A 18 11.18 9.61 -10.52
N VAL A 19 10.60 8.40 -10.55
CA VAL A 19 9.15 8.22 -10.74
C VAL A 19 8.39 8.76 -9.53
N ASP A 20 8.82 8.43 -8.32
CA ASP A 20 8.19 8.88 -7.08
C ASP A 20 8.24 10.42 -6.98
N ALA A 21 9.40 11.03 -7.20
CA ALA A 21 9.54 12.49 -7.21
C ALA A 21 8.58 13.17 -8.22
N LYS A 22 8.44 12.60 -9.42
CA LYS A 22 7.53 13.11 -10.45
C LYS A 22 6.07 12.97 -10.05
N LEU A 23 5.68 11.86 -9.42
CA LEU A 23 4.29 11.64 -8.98
C LEU A 23 3.95 12.56 -7.80
N THR A 24 4.85 12.70 -6.83
CA THR A 24 4.68 13.62 -5.70
C THR A 24 4.52 15.06 -6.18
N ALA A 25 5.36 15.52 -7.11
CA ALA A 25 5.23 16.86 -7.67
C ALA A 25 3.86 17.09 -8.33
N LYS A 26 3.32 16.08 -9.03
CA LYS A 26 1.98 16.16 -9.63
C LYS A 26 0.86 16.24 -8.60
N VAL A 27 0.97 15.52 -7.48
CA VAL A 27 -0.02 15.57 -6.40
C VAL A 27 -0.01 16.95 -5.74
N ILE A 28 1.19 17.51 -5.50
CA ILE A 28 1.35 18.85 -4.94
C ILE A 28 0.76 19.90 -5.88
N ASP A 29 1.08 19.84 -7.17
CA ASP A 29 0.58 20.77 -8.20
C ASP A 29 -0.95 20.72 -8.36
N ALA A 30 -1.53 19.53 -8.24
CA ALA A 30 -2.98 19.33 -8.28
C ALA A 30 -3.70 19.77 -6.99
N GLY A 31 -2.96 20.07 -5.93
CA GLY A 31 -3.48 20.36 -4.60
C GLY A 31 -3.66 19.11 -3.75
N VAL A 32 -2.94 19.06 -2.62
CA VAL A 32 -3.01 17.94 -1.68
C VAL A 32 -4.40 17.88 -1.02
N PRO A 33 -5.09 16.72 -1.04
CA PRO A 33 -6.39 16.58 -0.41
C PRO A 33 -6.27 16.65 1.12
N GLN A 34 -7.32 17.16 1.77
CA GLN A 34 -7.38 17.15 3.24
C GLN A 34 -7.75 15.77 3.81
N HIS A 35 -8.44 14.93 3.04
CA HIS A 35 -8.92 13.63 3.50
C HIS A 35 -8.84 12.58 2.41
N VAL A 36 -8.23 11.44 2.74
CA VAL A 36 -8.24 10.23 1.91
C VAL A 36 -9.02 9.12 2.60
N ALA A 37 -9.89 8.44 1.86
CA ALA A 37 -10.57 7.23 2.31
C ALA A 37 -10.19 6.05 1.42
N VAL A 38 -9.88 4.90 2.03
CA VAL A 38 -9.47 3.69 1.30
C VAL A 38 -10.24 2.46 1.76
N ILE A 39 -10.64 1.64 0.79
CA ILE A 39 -11.18 0.30 1.01
C ILE A 39 -10.09 -0.71 0.67
N MET A 40 -9.63 -1.46 1.67
CA MET A 40 -8.57 -2.46 1.50
C MET A 40 -9.11 -3.80 0.97
N ASP A 41 -9.65 -3.77 -0.24
CA ASP A 41 -10.22 -4.96 -0.87
C ASP A 41 -9.16 -5.78 -1.64
N GLY A 42 -9.43 -7.07 -1.82
CA GLY A 42 -8.67 -7.94 -2.71
C GLY A 42 -7.67 -8.86 -2.02
N ASN A 43 -7.45 -8.76 -0.71
CA ASN A 43 -6.46 -9.57 0.02
C ASN A 43 -6.61 -11.08 -0.21
N ARG A 44 -7.84 -11.62 -0.16
CA ARG A 44 -8.12 -13.04 -0.45
C ARG A 44 -7.92 -13.40 -1.92
N ARG A 45 -8.33 -12.52 -2.85
CA ARG A 45 -8.13 -12.72 -4.30
C ARG A 45 -6.65 -12.70 -4.66
N PHE A 46 -5.87 -11.83 -4.01
CA PHE A 46 -4.42 -11.78 -4.12
C PHE A 46 -3.79 -13.09 -3.60
N ALA A 47 -4.22 -13.55 -2.43
CA ALA A 47 -3.73 -14.81 -1.86
C ALA A 47 -4.02 -16.01 -2.78
N TRP A 48 -5.24 -16.09 -3.32
CA TRP A 48 -5.65 -17.13 -4.26
C TRP A 48 -4.78 -17.13 -5.53
N ARG A 49 -4.57 -15.96 -6.16
CA ARG A 49 -3.72 -15.85 -7.37
C ARG A 49 -2.25 -16.20 -7.12
N LYS A 50 -1.79 -16.08 -5.88
CA LYS A 50 -0.41 -16.41 -5.47
C LYS A 50 -0.29 -17.80 -4.85
N SER A 51 -1.38 -18.57 -4.79
CA SER A 51 -1.42 -19.89 -4.14
C SER A 51 -0.91 -19.87 -2.69
N ILE A 52 -1.21 -18.79 -1.96
CA ILE A 52 -0.86 -18.62 -0.54
C ILE A 52 -2.11 -18.59 0.35
N PRO A 53 -2.00 -18.90 1.66
CA PRO A 53 -3.13 -18.80 2.59
C PRO A 53 -3.74 -17.40 2.67
N ALA A 54 -5.06 -17.32 2.85
CA ALA A 54 -5.80 -16.06 2.97
C ALA A 54 -5.24 -15.13 4.07
N LYS A 55 -4.90 -15.70 5.24
CA LYS A 55 -4.26 -14.98 6.35
C LYS A 55 -2.96 -14.27 5.95
N ILE A 56 -2.16 -14.87 5.06
CA ILE A 56 -0.95 -14.22 4.51
C ILE A 56 -1.35 -13.07 3.59
N GLY A 57 -2.36 -13.23 2.75
CA GLY A 57 -2.90 -12.14 1.94
C GLY A 57 -3.38 -10.95 2.79
N HIS A 58 -4.07 -11.22 3.90
CA HIS A 58 -4.49 -10.19 4.85
C HIS A 58 -3.30 -9.48 5.51
N ARG A 59 -2.26 -10.22 5.91
CA ARG A 59 -1.02 -9.63 6.43
C ARG A 59 -0.33 -8.73 5.40
N MET A 60 -0.21 -9.17 4.16
CA MET A 60 0.38 -8.37 3.09
C MET A 60 -0.47 -7.12 2.77
N GLY A 61 -1.80 -7.23 2.87
CA GLY A 61 -2.69 -6.08 2.79
C GLY A 61 -2.41 -5.04 3.88
N LYS A 62 -2.19 -5.48 5.13
CA LYS A 62 -1.78 -4.60 6.24
C LYS A 62 -0.44 -3.91 5.96
N GLU A 63 0.58 -4.66 5.52
CA GLU A 63 1.89 -4.10 5.18
C GLU A 63 1.79 -3.05 4.05
N LYS A 64 0.85 -3.25 3.11
CA LYS A 64 0.61 -2.28 2.04
C LYS A 64 -0.12 -1.03 2.55
N LEU A 65 -1.03 -1.18 3.51
CA LEU A 65 -1.65 -0.04 4.19
C LEU A 65 -0.60 0.78 4.94
N GLU A 66 0.32 0.15 5.68
CA GLU A 66 1.39 0.85 6.40
C GLU A 66 2.20 1.75 5.45
N LYS A 67 2.61 1.22 4.29
CA LYS A 67 3.28 2.02 3.25
C LYS A 67 2.44 3.18 2.71
N MET A 68 1.12 2.98 2.58
CA MET A 68 0.22 4.07 2.17
C MET A 68 0.11 5.14 3.26
N MET A 69 0.09 4.74 4.54
CA MET A 69 0.07 5.67 5.66
C MET A 69 1.32 6.54 5.67
N ASP A 70 2.49 5.97 5.36
CA ASP A 70 3.73 6.75 5.20
C ASP A 70 3.55 7.85 4.14
N TRP A 71 2.99 7.53 2.97
CA TRP A 71 2.72 8.53 1.92
C TRP A 71 1.72 9.61 2.35
N VAL A 72 0.68 9.23 3.08
CA VAL A 72 -0.32 10.18 3.62
C VAL A 72 0.35 11.16 4.59
N LEU A 73 1.26 10.67 5.43
CA LEU A 73 2.02 11.48 6.37
C LEU A 73 3.04 12.37 5.65
N GLU A 74 3.78 11.84 4.67
CA GLU A 74 4.75 12.60 3.86
C GLU A 74 4.10 13.75 3.08
N LEU A 75 2.82 13.62 2.73
CA LEU A 75 2.04 14.65 2.04
C LEU A 75 1.30 15.59 3.01
N ASP A 76 1.46 15.45 4.34
CA ASP A 76 0.75 16.24 5.34
C ASP A 76 -0.78 16.17 5.21
N ILE A 77 -1.34 15.02 4.83
CA ILE A 77 -2.79 14.82 4.73
C ILE A 77 -3.37 14.58 6.15
N PRO A 78 -4.23 15.46 6.68
CA PRO A 78 -4.64 15.41 8.08
C PRO A 78 -5.62 14.27 8.42
N TYR A 79 -6.37 13.76 7.43
CA TYR A 79 -7.37 12.73 7.65
C TYR A 79 -7.17 11.51 6.75
N LEU A 80 -7.18 10.32 7.36
CA LEU A 80 -7.20 9.03 6.68
C LEU A 80 -8.32 8.16 7.25
N THR A 81 -9.24 7.71 6.39
CA THR A 81 -10.25 6.72 6.73
C THR A 81 -9.93 5.38 6.07
N VAL A 82 -9.89 4.32 6.85
CA VAL A 82 -9.62 2.97 6.36
C VAL A 82 -10.83 2.08 6.62
N TYR A 83 -11.39 1.50 5.55
CA TYR A 83 -12.42 0.49 5.69
C TYR A 83 -11.77 -0.89 5.90
N ALA A 84 -11.52 -1.22 7.16
CA ALA A 84 -10.79 -2.43 7.55
C ALA A 84 -11.66 -3.69 7.61
N LEU A 85 -12.94 -3.55 8.00
CA LEU A 85 -13.86 -4.68 8.14
C LEU A 85 -15.32 -4.20 8.04
N SER A 86 -16.16 -4.98 7.34
CA SER A 86 -17.61 -4.75 7.28
C SER A 86 -18.39 -5.66 8.23
N THR A 87 -19.55 -5.19 8.70
CA THR A 87 -20.51 -5.98 9.46
C THR A 87 -20.99 -7.22 8.72
N GLU A 88 -21.16 -7.11 7.40
CA GLU A 88 -21.56 -8.22 6.53
C GLU A 88 -20.47 -9.29 6.47
N ASN A 89 -19.19 -8.90 6.51
CA ASN A 89 -18.07 -9.84 6.49
C ASN A 89 -17.93 -10.63 7.79
N ILE A 90 -18.40 -10.10 8.92
CA ILE A 90 -18.45 -10.81 10.20
C ILE A 90 -19.53 -11.91 10.16
N ASN A 91 -20.69 -11.60 9.59
CA ASN A 91 -21.87 -12.50 9.66
C ASN A 91 -21.90 -13.57 8.56
N SER A 92 -21.21 -13.36 7.43
CA SER A 92 -21.32 -14.21 6.23
C SER A 92 -20.10 -15.09 5.95
N ARG A 93 -19.02 -14.98 6.73
CA ARG A 93 -17.76 -15.70 6.45
C ARG A 93 -17.48 -16.74 7.54
N SER A 94 -17.09 -17.94 7.12
CA SER A 94 -16.52 -18.95 8.03
C SER A 94 -15.33 -18.34 8.77
N LYS A 95 -15.13 -18.71 10.05
CA LYS A 95 -13.96 -18.28 10.83
C LYS A 95 -12.69 -18.55 10.01
N GLU A 96 -11.94 -17.49 9.69
CA GLU A 96 -10.56 -17.59 9.19
C GLU A 96 -9.61 -18.08 10.28
#